data_AF-A0A940UAA5-F1
#
_entry.id   AF-A0A940UAA5-F1
#
_cell.length_a   1.000
_cell.length_b   1.000
_cell.length_c   1.000
_cell.angle_alpha   90.00
_cell.angle_beta   90.00
_cell.angle_gamma   90.00
#
_symmetry.space_group_name_H-M   'P 1'
#
loop_
_entity.id
_entity.type
_entity.pdbx_description
1 polymer ?
#
loop_
_entity_poly.entity_id
_entity_poly.type
_entity_poly.pdbx_seq_one_letter_code
_entity_poly.pdbx_strand_id
1 'polypeptide(L)'
;AICETAVCLPDSVQLLTPCTMGNGWLKVLEFGRFALTLYEKYGGEGVRVYLDTEKLEKWPEIQSWFFKLKPKKEQNLQALLDQIKEAGDAIMTLQKVKVDPKPLHRPKLGKVAVCPGCGEAYPVRDGERCRACRGESPYL
;
A
#
# COMPACT_ATOMS: atom_id res chain seq x y z
N ALA A 1 4.57 7.43 -4.38
CA ALA A 1 4.83 6.04 -3.94
C ALA A 1 3.65 5.14 -4.26
N ILE A 2 3.91 3.86 -4.54
CA ILE A 2 2.88 2.82 -4.74
C ILE A 2 3.23 1.63 -3.86
N CYS A 3 2.32 1.19 -3.00
CA CYS A 3 2.37 -0.11 -2.33
C CYS A 3 1.43 -1.07 -3.04
N GLU A 4 1.88 -2.29 -3.31
CA GLU A 4 1.09 -3.33 -3.99
C GLU A 4 0.33 -4.25 -3.01
N THR A 5 0.25 -3.82 -1.75
CA THR A 5 -0.45 -4.44 -0.63
C THR A 5 -0.81 -3.38 0.41
N ALA A 6 -1.95 -3.57 1.10
CA ALA A 6 -2.32 -2.77 2.26
C ALA A 6 -1.62 -3.22 3.55
N VAL A 7 -0.95 -4.38 3.54
CA VAL A 7 -0.40 -5.02 4.74
C VAL A 7 1.00 -4.49 5.03
N CYS A 8 1.17 -3.76 6.14
CA CYS A 8 2.42 -3.25 6.73
C CYS A 8 3.22 -2.24 5.89
N LEU A 9 3.43 -2.51 4.60
CA LEU A 9 4.27 -1.73 3.70
C LEU A 9 3.88 -0.25 3.58
N PRO A 10 2.58 0.13 3.57
CA PRO A 10 2.17 1.54 3.59
C PRO A 10 2.74 2.33 4.77
N ASP A 11 2.82 1.73 5.97
CA ASP A 11 3.33 2.41 7.16
C ASP A 11 4.83 2.71 7.04
N SER A 12 5.60 1.77 6.48
CA SER A 12 7.03 1.98 6.21
C SER A 12 7.26 3.17 5.28
N VAL A 13 6.43 3.32 4.24
CA VAL A 13 6.51 4.47 3.32
C VAL A 13 6.16 5.77 4.04
N GLN A 14 5.11 5.78 4.85
CA GLN A 14 4.65 6.99 5.53
C GLN A 14 5.61 7.46 6.64
N LEU A 15 6.30 6.53 7.30
CA LEU A 15 7.30 6.85 8.31
C LEU A 15 8.61 7.37 7.71
N LEU A 16 9.02 6.83 6.56
CA LEU A 16 10.34 7.10 5.98
C LEU A 16 10.33 8.09 4.81
N THR A 17 9.15 8.51 4.35
CA THR A 17 9.03 9.42 3.21
C THR A 17 7.91 10.45 3.40
N PRO A 18 7.91 11.56 2.64
CA PRO A 18 6.79 12.48 2.60
C PRO A 18 5.51 11.91 1.94
N CYS A 19 5.56 10.70 1.37
CA CYS A 19 4.43 10.13 0.64
C CYS A 19 3.39 9.57 1.61
N THR A 20 2.25 10.25 1.77
CA THR A 20 1.19 9.80 2.67
C THR A 20 -0.12 9.54 1.95
N MET A 21 -1.01 8.78 2.58
CA MET A 21 -2.37 8.62 2.08
C MET A 21 -3.13 9.96 2.12
N GLY A 22 -2.88 10.77 3.16
CA GLY A 22 -3.53 12.07 3.37
C GLY A 22 -3.25 13.08 2.26
N ASN A 23 -1.97 13.28 1.90
CA ASN A 23 -1.59 14.16 0.78
C ASN A 23 -1.83 13.51 -0.59
N GLY A 24 -2.20 12.23 -0.62
CA GLY A 24 -2.52 11.47 -1.81
C GLY A 24 -1.32 11.02 -2.63
N TRP A 25 -0.09 11.14 -2.13
CA TRP A 25 1.15 10.73 -2.82
C TRP A 25 1.47 9.25 -2.65
N LEU A 26 0.94 8.60 -1.61
CA LEU A 26 0.93 7.15 -1.49
C LEU A 26 -0.35 6.59 -2.10
N LYS A 27 -0.18 5.59 -2.97
CA LYS A 27 -1.27 4.75 -3.49
C LYS A 27 -1.09 3.32 -3.02
N VAL A 28 -2.17 2.72 -2.54
CA VAL A 28 -2.24 1.29 -2.23
C VAL A 28 -3.03 0.63 -3.35
N LEU A 29 -2.39 -0.26 -4.09
CA LEU A 29 -3.00 -1.09 -5.14
C LEU A 29 -3.00 -2.52 -4.64
N GLU A 30 -4.16 -3.08 -4.30
CA GLU A 30 -4.24 -4.38 -3.62
C GLU A 30 -4.06 -5.56 -4.59
N PHE A 31 -2.86 -5.71 -5.14
CA PHE A 31 -2.47 -6.85 -5.98
C PHE A 31 -2.04 -8.07 -5.15
N GLY A 32 -1.90 -7.91 -3.83
CA GLY A 32 -1.41 -8.95 -2.93
C GLY A 32 0.10 -9.20 -3.04
N ARG A 33 0.85 -8.30 -3.71
CA ARG A 33 2.31 -8.43 -3.88
C ARG A 33 3.03 -7.58 -2.84
N PHE A 34 4.03 -8.15 -2.17
CA PHE A 34 4.84 -7.41 -1.21
C PHE A 34 5.90 -6.58 -1.93
N ALA A 35 5.46 -5.46 -2.51
CA ALA A 35 6.27 -4.60 -3.35
C ALA A 35 5.94 -3.12 -3.18
N LEU A 36 6.98 -2.30 -3.30
CA LEU A 36 6.96 -0.84 -3.23
C LEU A 36 7.55 -0.26 -4.52
N THR A 37 6.90 0.76 -5.09
CA THR A 37 7.49 1.58 -6.15
C THR A 37 7.60 3.03 -5.70
N LEU A 38 8.81 3.59 -5.80
CA LEU A 38 9.06 5.04 -5.70
C LEU A 38 9.40 5.55 -7.10
N TYR A 39 8.78 6.67 -7.49
CA TYR A 39 8.88 7.19 -8.85
C TYR A 39 8.83 8.72 -8.85
N GLU A 40 9.47 9.33 -9.85
CA GLU A 40 9.44 10.75 -10.12
C GLU A 40 8.05 11.14 -10.67
N LYS A 41 7.45 12.19 -10.10
CA LYS A 41 6.03 12.50 -10.22
C LYS A 41 5.57 12.84 -11.64
N TYR A 42 6.42 13.49 -12.44
CA TYR A 42 6.03 14.04 -13.74
C TYR A 42 6.31 13.09 -14.91
N GLY A 43 7.53 12.56 -14.98
CA GLY A 43 8.02 11.65 -16.00
C GLY A 43 7.78 10.17 -15.70
N GLY A 44 7.48 9.82 -14.45
CA GLY A 44 7.09 8.47 -14.05
C GLY A 44 8.24 7.47 -13.90
N GLU A 45 9.48 7.89 -14.17
CA GLU A 45 10.67 7.04 -13.98
C GLU A 45 10.81 6.66 -12.50
N GLY A 46 11.01 5.38 -12.23
CA GLY A 46 11.03 4.89 -10.86
C GLY A 46 11.73 3.56 -10.67
N VAL A 47 11.76 3.16 -9.41
CA VAL A 47 12.32 1.88 -8.96
C VAL A 47 11.24 1.15 -8.19
N ARG A 48 10.97 -0.08 -8.63
CA ARG A 48 10.14 -1.05 -7.93
C ARG A 48 11.05 -1.99 -7.15
N VAL A 49 10.74 -2.18 -5.88
CA VAL A 49 11.43 -3.10 -4.97
C VAL A 49 10.41 -4.13 -4.48
N TYR A 50 10.79 -5.40 -4.47
CA TYR A 50 9.94 -6.48 -3.97
C TYR A 50 10.78 -7.52 -3.23
N LEU A 51 10.12 -8.28 -2.35
CA LEU A 51 10.74 -9.41 -1.67
C LEU A 51 10.93 -10.56 -2.66
N ASP A 52 12.18 -10.97 -2.89
CA ASP A 52 12.55 -11.95 -3.90
C ASP A 52 12.50 -13.36 -3.35
N THR A 53 11.61 -14.18 -3.89
CA THR A 53 11.33 -15.52 -3.36
C THR A 53 12.50 -16.48 -3.48
N GLU A 54 13.37 -16.34 -4.49
CA GLU A 54 14.56 -17.18 -4.65
C GLU A 54 15.62 -16.81 -3.61
N LYS A 55 15.76 -15.51 -3.31
CA LYS A 55 16.73 -15.03 -2.31
C LYS A 55 16.35 -15.40 -0.88
N LEU A 56 15.08 -15.73 -0.64
CA LEU A 56 14.59 -16.20 0.67
C LEU A 56 15.05 -17.61 1.04
N GLU A 57 15.55 -18.42 0.11
CA GLU A 57 15.97 -19.80 0.39
C GLU A 57 17.04 -19.90 1.49
N LYS A 58 17.86 -18.86 1.66
CA LYS A 58 18.89 -18.77 2.69
C LYS A 58 18.35 -18.32 4.06
N TRP A 59 17.08 -17.97 4.15
CA TRP A 59 16.45 -17.32 5.30
C TRP A 59 15.17 -18.04 5.73
N PRO A 60 15.29 -19.21 6.38
CA PRO A 60 14.17 -20.11 6.62
C PRO A 60 13.07 -19.51 7.51
N GLU A 61 13.40 -18.62 8.46
CA GLU A 61 12.39 -17.99 9.31
C GLU A 61 11.62 -16.93 8.52
N ILE A 62 12.30 -16.14 7.68
CA ILE A 62 11.66 -15.17 6.79
C ILE A 62 10.77 -15.90 5.77
N GLN A 63 11.26 -16.99 5.17
CA GLN A 63 10.51 -17.80 4.21
C GLN A 63 9.25 -18.39 4.87
N SER A 64 9.40 -18.98 6.06
CA SER A 64 8.29 -19.54 6.83
C SER A 64 7.23 -18.47 7.18
N TRP A 65 7.66 -17.29 7.61
CA TRP A 65 6.78 -16.16 7.89
C TRP A 65 6.04 -15.68 6.64
N PHE A 66 6.78 -15.45 5.55
CA PHE A 66 6.25 -14.85 4.33
C PHE A 66 5.25 -15.78 3.62
N PHE A 67 5.59 -17.06 3.51
CA PHE A 67 4.73 -18.07 2.88
C PHE A 67 3.73 -18.71 3.86
N LYS A 68 3.75 -18.31 5.15
CA LYS A 68 2.89 -18.87 6.21
C LYS A 68 2.99 -20.39 6.32
N LEU A 69 4.21 -20.93 6.21
CA LEU A 69 4.46 -22.38 6.20
C LEU A 69 4.18 -23.06 7.55
N LYS A 70 4.18 -22.28 8.63
CA LYS A 70 3.86 -22.74 9.99
C LYS A 70 2.85 -21.80 10.66
N PRO A 71 2.00 -22.30 11.56
CA PRO A 71 1.15 -21.47 12.40
C PRO A 71 1.96 -20.43 13.17
N LYS A 72 1.40 -19.22 13.36
CA LYS A 72 2.09 -18.10 14.04
C LYS A 72 2.63 -18.47 15.44
N LYS A 73 1.95 -19.37 16.17
CA LYS A 73 2.37 -19.82 17.51
C LYS A 73 3.65 -20.67 17.50
N GLU A 74 3.99 -21.26 16.37
CA GLU A 74 5.17 -22.11 16.19
C GLU A 74 6.36 -21.36 15.58
N GLN A 75 6.17 -20.08 15.19
CA GLN A 75 7.23 -19.25 14.63
C GLN A 75 8.08 -18.64 15.76
N ASN A 76 9.40 -18.63 15.58
CA ASN A 76 10.31 -17.97 16.51
C ASN A 76 10.47 -16.50 16.11
N LEU A 77 9.79 -15.61 16.84
CA LEU A 77 9.83 -14.17 16.55
C LEU A 77 11.25 -13.59 16.62
N GLN A 78 12.06 -14.00 17.59
CA GLN A 78 13.40 -13.46 17.75
C GLN A 78 14.29 -13.86 16.56
N ALA A 79 14.28 -15.15 16.20
CA ALA A 79 15.03 -15.65 15.05
C ALA A 79 14.58 -15.01 13.72
N LEU A 80 13.27 -14.79 13.54
CA LEU A 80 12.74 -14.04 12.39
C LEU A 80 13.31 -12.62 12.35
N LEU A 81 13.27 -11.89 13.45
CA LEU A 81 13.77 -10.52 13.52
C LEU A 81 15.28 -10.44 13.29
N ASP A 82 16.04 -11.41 13.80
CA ASP A 82 17.49 -11.49 13.60
C ASP A 82 17.81 -11.77 12.12
N GLN A 83 17.10 -12.70 11.48
CA GLN A 83 17.25 -12.93 10.04
C GLN A 83 16.86 -11.69 9.21
N ILE A 84 15.78 -10.97 9.56
CA ILE A 84 15.39 -9.75 8.83
C ILE A 84 16.50 -8.70 8.89
N LYS A 85 17.12 -8.52 10.08
CA LYS A 85 18.23 -7.57 10.27
C LYS A 85 19.48 -8.00 9.51
N GLU A 86 19.82 -9.28 9.57
CA GLU A 86 21.01 -9.82 8.91
C GLU A 86 20.88 -9.81 7.38
N ALA A 87 19.70 -10.20 6.87
CA ALA A 87 19.40 -10.23 5.45
C ALA A 87 19.42 -8.83 4.82
N GLY A 88 18.89 -7.83 5.52
CA GLY A 88 18.80 -6.46 5.01
C GLY A 88 18.13 -6.40 3.64
N ASP A 89 18.80 -5.75 2.69
CA ASP A 89 18.34 -5.62 1.31
C ASP A 89 18.71 -6.82 0.42
N ALA A 90 19.49 -7.79 0.91
CA ALA A 90 19.91 -8.96 0.13
C ALA A 90 18.73 -9.87 -0.26
N ILE A 91 17.60 -9.79 0.45
CA ILE A 91 16.36 -10.51 0.14
C ILE A 91 15.43 -9.73 -0.81
N MET A 92 15.84 -8.57 -1.27
CA MET A 92 15.05 -7.70 -2.14
C MET A 92 15.59 -7.73 -3.57
N THR A 93 14.70 -7.51 -4.54
CA THR A 93 15.10 -7.25 -5.93
C THR A 93 14.57 -5.90 -6.39
N LEU A 94 15.45 -5.15 -7.06
CA LEU A 94 15.16 -3.84 -7.63
C LEU A 94 14.90 -3.98 -9.14
N GLN A 95 13.89 -3.29 -9.61
CA GLN A 95 13.50 -3.23 -11.01
C GLN A 95 13.29 -1.77 -11.42
N LYS A 96 13.96 -1.33 -12.48
CA LYS A 96 13.64 -0.05 -13.12
C LYS A 96 12.27 -0.15 -13.77
N VAL A 97 11.42 0.84 -13.52
CA VAL A 97 10.05 0.88 -14.04
C VAL A 97 9.70 2.28 -14.52
N LYS A 98 8.71 2.34 -15.41
CA LYS A 98 8.07 3.60 -15.83
C LYS A 98 6.60 3.55 -15.46
N VAL A 99 6.21 4.40 -14.53
CA VAL A 99 4.84 4.53 -14.04
C VAL A 99 4.10 5.53 -14.91
N ASP A 100 2.85 5.25 -15.29
CA ASP A 100 1.93 6.29 -15.75
C ASP A 100 1.29 6.96 -14.52
N PRO A 101 1.65 8.20 -14.17
CA PRO A 101 1.09 8.88 -12.99
C PRO A 101 -0.35 9.33 -13.19
N LYS A 102 -0.84 9.45 -14.43
CA LYS A 102 -2.18 9.99 -14.74
C LYS A 102 -3.33 9.24 -14.05
N PRO A 103 -3.45 7.90 -14.16
CA PRO A 103 -4.52 7.16 -13.48
C PRO A 103 -4.38 7.16 -11.95
N LEU A 104 -3.20 7.53 -11.44
CA LEU A 104 -2.92 7.55 -10.01
C LEU A 104 -3.22 8.91 -9.38
N HIS A 105 -3.60 9.94 -10.12
CA HIS A 105 -3.94 11.21 -9.50
C HIS A 105 -5.26 11.14 -8.73
N ARG A 106 -5.26 11.68 -7.51
CA ARG A 106 -6.49 11.82 -6.73
C ARG A 106 -7.41 12.83 -7.45
N PRO A 107 -8.66 12.45 -7.77
CA PRO A 107 -9.55 13.38 -8.46
C PRO A 107 -9.97 14.50 -7.50
N LYS A 108 -9.94 15.74 -7.99
CA LYS A 108 -10.34 16.95 -7.23
C LYS A 108 -11.77 16.78 -6.71
N LEU A 109 -12.07 17.32 -5.51
CA LEU A 109 -13.38 17.18 -4.86
C LEU A 109 -14.54 17.67 -5.77
N GLY A 110 -14.33 18.79 -6.47
CA GLY A 110 -15.34 19.38 -7.34
C GLY A 110 -16.40 20.16 -6.57
N LYS A 111 -17.58 20.32 -7.16
CA LYS A 111 -18.73 20.98 -6.52
C LYS A 111 -19.23 20.16 -5.32
N VAL A 112 -19.63 20.85 -4.26
CA VAL A 112 -20.15 20.27 -3.01
C VAL A 112 -21.62 20.70 -2.84
N ALA A 113 -22.46 19.79 -2.36
CA ALA A 113 -23.86 20.06 -2.02
C ALA A 113 -24.22 19.41 -0.67
N VAL A 114 -25.41 19.70 -0.16
CA VAL A 114 -25.94 19.10 1.07
C VAL A 114 -26.73 17.84 0.73
N CYS A 115 -26.45 16.71 1.38
CA CYS A 115 -27.17 15.46 1.17
C CYS A 115 -28.58 15.55 1.75
N PRO A 116 -29.66 15.27 0.98
CA PRO A 116 -31.02 15.33 1.50
C PRO A 116 -31.35 14.20 2.49
N GLY A 117 -30.50 13.17 2.61
CA GLY A 117 -30.70 12.04 3.53
C GLY A 117 -30.17 12.29 4.95
N CYS A 118 -29.01 12.94 5.08
CA CYS A 118 -28.35 13.15 6.38
C CYS A 118 -28.03 14.62 6.72
N GLY A 119 -28.19 15.56 5.77
CA GLY A 119 -27.85 16.97 5.98
C GLY A 119 -26.35 17.30 5.92
N GLU A 120 -25.47 16.33 5.64
CA GLU A 120 -24.02 16.57 5.53
C GLU A 120 -23.58 16.98 4.12
N ALA A 121 -22.48 17.72 4.03
CA ALA A 121 -21.88 18.15 2.78
C ALA A 121 -21.16 16.98 2.06
N TYR A 122 -21.36 16.85 0.75
CA TYR A 122 -20.74 15.79 -0.06
C TYR A 122 -20.43 16.24 -1.49
N PRO A 123 -19.52 15.55 -2.21
CA PRO A 123 -19.22 15.85 -3.62
C PRO A 123 -20.40 15.53 -4.53
N VAL A 124 -20.85 16.49 -5.34
CA VAL A 124 -21.99 16.31 -6.27
C VAL A 124 -21.75 15.17 -7.28
N ARG A 125 -20.48 14.91 -7.62
CA ARG A 125 -20.11 13.78 -8.49
C ARG A 125 -20.49 12.41 -7.94
N ASP A 126 -20.72 12.32 -6.63
CA ASP A 126 -21.12 11.09 -5.97
C ASP A 126 -22.64 10.86 -6.09
N GLY A 127 -23.40 11.67 -6.84
CA GLY A 127 -24.82 11.42 -7.15
C GLY A 127 -25.77 12.38 -6.44
N GLU A 128 -27.05 11.99 -6.30
CA GLU A 128 -28.09 12.81 -5.64
C GLU A 128 -28.01 12.76 -4.10
N ARG A 129 -27.33 11.76 -3.55
CA ARG A 129 -27.11 11.55 -2.11
C ARG A 129 -25.66 11.14 -1.87
N CYS A 130 -25.15 11.42 -0.67
CA CYS A 130 -23.81 10.97 -0.28
C CYS A 130 -23.71 9.43 -0.29
N ARG A 131 -22.49 8.91 -0.46
CA ARG A 131 -22.22 7.46 -0.52
C ARG A 131 -22.78 6.69 0.67
N ALA A 132 -22.64 7.23 1.88
CA ALA A 132 -23.16 6.62 3.10
C ALA A 132 -24.69 6.42 3.04
N CYS A 133 -25.45 7.45 2.65
CA CYS A 133 -26.92 7.36 2.49
C CYS A 133 -27.38 6.46 1.32
N ARG A 134 -26.47 6.02 0.45
CA ARG A 134 -26.75 5.05 -0.63
C ARG A 134 -26.44 3.60 -0.23
N GLY A 135 -26.16 3.36 1.05
CA GLY A 135 -25.89 2.01 1.56
C GLY A 135 -24.41 1.64 1.60
N GLU A 136 -23.49 2.57 1.33
CA GLU A 136 -22.06 2.36 1.57
C GLU A 136 -21.66 2.67 3.03
N SER A 137 -22.64 3.00 3.89
CA SER A 137 -22.40 3.21 5.32
C SER A 137 -22.04 1.89 6.02
N PRO A 138 -20.94 1.84 6.80
CA PRO A 138 -20.62 0.70 7.64
C PRO A 138 -21.35 0.70 8.99
N TYR A 139 -22.15 1.73 9.28
CA TYR A 139 -22.84 1.92 10.56
C TYR A 139 -24.29 1.40 10.48
N LEU A 140 -24.72 0.70 11.55
CA LEU A 140 -26.11 0.24 11.75
C LEU A 140 -26.98 1.35 12.35
#